data_AF-A0A550C8T3-F1
#
_entry.id   AF-A0A550C8T3-F1
#
_cell.length_a   1.000
_cell.length_b   1.000
_cell.length_c   1.000
_cell.angle_alpha   90.00
_cell.angle_beta   90.00
_cell.angle_gamma   90.00
#
_symmetry.space_group_name_H-M   'P 1'
#
loop_
_entity.id
_entity.type
_entity.pdbx_description
1 polymer ?
#
loop_
_entity_poly.entity_id
_entity_poly.type
_entity_poly.pdbx_seq_one_letter_code
_entity_poly.pdbx_strand_id
1 'polypeptide(L)'
;MNGRYLQHAISSHDCAKTDARTDVSRVTVNACECRPAARQLVEIGLFPCAPHRPTLAVDLNVLDFVRLLFLHVSPNVTAWCKATELFLMARGHTLNYSDNLRKRFGYALLWYTCLRD
;
A
#
# COMPACT_ATOMS: atom_id res chain seq x y z
N MET A 1 -24.29 -22.15 26.57
CA MET A 1 -23.40 -22.24 25.38
C MET A 1 -23.07 -20.81 24.94
N ASN A 2 -22.27 -20.05 25.69
CA ASN A 2 -20.80 -20.02 25.72
C ASN A 2 -20.15 -19.98 24.33
N GLY A 3 -19.77 -18.77 23.91
CA GLY A 3 -18.98 -18.48 22.71
C GLY A 3 -18.58 -17.01 22.63
N ARG A 4 -17.91 -16.49 23.68
CA ARG A 4 -17.27 -15.17 23.68
C ARG A 4 -16.09 -15.19 22.71
N TYR A 5 -16.19 -14.51 21.56
CA TYR A 5 -15.03 -14.16 20.73
C TYR A 5 -14.73 -12.67 20.87
N LEU A 6 -13.93 -12.40 21.90
CA LEU A 6 -12.76 -11.54 21.90
C LEU A 6 -12.81 -10.29 21.01
N GLN A 7 -12.99 -9.17 21.71
CA GLN A 7 -12.24 -7.93 21.50
C GLN A 7 -10.95 -8.14 20.71
N HIS A 8 -10.87 -7.59 19.50
CA HIS A 8 -9.59 -7.11 18.99
C HIS A 8 -9.68 -5.59 18.94
N ALA A 9 -9.40 -5.04 20.13
CA ALA A 9 -8.95 -3.69 20.32
C ALA A 9 -7.86 -3.37 19.28
N ILE A 10 -8.02 -2.24 18.59
CA ILE A 10 -6.88 -1.51 18.05
C ILE A 10 -6.21 -0.92 19.29
N SER A 11 -5.48 -1.77 20.02
CA SER A 11 -4.69 -1.37 21.17
C SER A 11 -3.49 -0.61 20.62
N SER A 12 -3.59 0.71 20.74
CA SER A 12 -2.51 1.65 20.66
C SER A 12 -1.46 1.31 21.71
N HIS A 13 -0.48 0.50 21.32
CA HIS A 13 0.80 0.41 22.00
C HIS A 13 1.93 0.76 21.03
N ASP A 14 2.48 1.94 21.30
CA ASP A 14 3.80 2.49 20.98
C ASP A 14 4.65 1.78 19.93
N CYS A 15 4.92 2.51 18.83
CA CYS A 15 6.15 2.32 18.09
C CYS A 15 6.75 3.69 17.76
N ALA A 16 7.32 4.32 18.78
CA ALA A 16 8.24 5.43 18.60
C ALA A 16 9.54 4.88 17.98
N LYS A 17 9.68 5.01 16.66
CA LYS A 17 10.99 5.16 16.04
C LYS A 17 10.96 6.36 15.11
N THR A 18 11.52 7.44 15.65
CA THR A 18 11.74 8.75 15.06
C THR A 18 12.64 8.60 13.83
N ASP A 19 12.09 8.81 12.64
CA ASP A 19 12.85 9.24 11.47
C ASP A 19 12.49 10.71 11.23
N ALA A 20 13.52 11.55 11.23
CA ALA A 20 13.39 12.98 11.17
C ALA A 20 13.12 13.40 9.72
N ARG A 21 11.86 13.78 9.43
CA ARG A 21 11.41 14.80 8.44
C ARG A 21 10.16 14.39 7.64
N THR A 22 9.07 14.07 8.32
CA THR A 22 7.74 14.08 7.73
C THR A 22 6.75 14.68 8.71
N ASP A 23 5.97 15.65 8.24
CA ASP A 23 4.79 16.14 8.95
C ASP A 23 3.74 15.02 8.94
N VAL A 24 3.79 14.15 9.95
CA VAL A 24 2.88 13.01 10.08
C VAL A 24 1.59 13.51 10.73
N SER A 25 0.60 13.84 9.92
CA SER A 25 -0.73 14.19 10.40
C SER A 25 -1.54 12.92 10.73
N ARG A 26 -2.09 12.85 11.95
CA ARG A 26 -2.96 11.75 12.35
C ARG A 26 -4.34 11.91 11.72
N VAL A 27 -4.77 10.93 10.93
CA VAL A 27 -6.09 10.91 10.27
C VAL A 27 -6.99 9.91 10.98
N THR A 28 -8.19 10.33 11.39
CA THR A 28 -9.24 9.46 11.95
C THR A 28 -10.25 9.14 10.85
N VAL A 29 -10.44 7.85 10.57
CA VAL A 29 -11.39 7.37 9.55
C VAL A 29 -12.53 6.64 10.25
N ASN A 30 -13.76 7.09 10.03
CA ASN A 30 -14.95 6.42 10.53
C ASN A 30 -15.30 5.28 9.57
N ALA A 31 -15.07 4.04 10.00
CA ALA A 31 -15.41 2.86 9.20
C ALA A 31 -16.86 2.41 9.49
N CYS A 32 -17.68 2.25 8.46
CA CYS A 32 -18.97 1.54 8.53
C CYS A 32 -18.69 0.05 8.76
N GLU A 33 -19.48 -0.65 9.57
CA GLU A 33 -19.41 -2.12 9.65
C GLU A 33 -19.93 -2.80 8.37
N CYS A 34 -20.56 -2.01 7.51
CA CYS A 34 -21.27 -2.37 6.29
C CYS A 34 -20.34 -2.80 5.14
N ARG A 35 -19.06 -2.39 5.19
CA ARG A 35 -18.04 -2.69 4.19
C ARG A 35 -16.70 -2.96 4.89
N PRO A 36 -15.80 -3.78 4.31
CA PRO A 36 -14.46 -3.95 4.86
C PRO A 36 -13.72 -2.60 4.99
N ALA A 37 -13.07 -2.36 6.12
CA ALA A 37 -12.32 -1.12 6.37
C ALA A 37 -11.28 -0.83 5.27
N ALA A 38 -10.65 -1.87 4.73
CA ALA A 38 -9.69 -1.75 3.64
C ALA A 38 -10.28 -1.11 2.36
N ARG A 39 -11.54 -1.43 2.00
CA ARG A 39 -12.21 -0.78 0.86
C ARG A 39 -12.51 0.68 1.14
N GLN A 40 -13.02 0.97 2.33
CA GLN A 40 -13.34 2.34 2.74
C GLN A 40 -12.09 3.24 2.77
N LEU A 41 -10.93 2.69 3.16
CA LEU A 41 -9.65 3.39 3.10
C LEU A 41 -9.26 3.74 1.66
N VAL A 42 -9.37 2.79 0.73
CA VAL A 42 -9.03 3.03 -0.69
C VAL A 42 -9.98 4.06 -1.32
N GLU A 43 -11.27 4.05 -0.97
CA GLU A 43 -12.26 5.03 -1.43
C GLU A 43 -11.89 6.47 -1.02
N ILE A 44 -11.25 6.67 0.13
CA ILE A 44 -10.80 8.00 0.60
C ILE A 44 -9.35 8.32 0.23
N GLY A 45 -8.72 7.50 -0.60
CA GLY A 45 -7.36 7.74 -1.07
C GLY A 45 -6.25 7.21 -0.15
N LEU A 46 -6.55 6.33 0.80
CA LEU A 46 -5.59 5.70 1.70
C LEU A 46 -5.36 4.24 1.33
N PHE A 47 -4.10 3.82 1.21
CA PHE A 47 -3.77 2.43 0.92
C PHE A 47 -3.68 1.60 2.22
N PRO A 48 -4.27 0.39 2.30
CA PRO A 48 -4.31 -0.42 3.51
C PRO A 48 -2.96 -1.13 3.84
N CYS A 49 -1.81 -0.62 3.39
CA CYS A 49 -0.53 -1.29 3.53
C CYS A 49 0.08 -1.11 4.92
N ALA A 50 0.87 -2.11 5.29
CA ALA A 50 1.32 -2.46 6.64
C ALA A 50 1.63 -1.26 7.57
N PRO A 51 0.86 -1.07 8.66
CA PRO A 51 1.10 -0.01 9.65
C PRO A 51 2.38 -0.21 10.47
N HIS A 52 3.02 -1.38 10.42
CA HIS A 52 4.14 -1.70 11.31
C HIS A 52 5.54 -1.48 10.70
N ARG A 53 5.69 -1.56 9.37
CA ARG A 53 6.95 -1.31 8.65
C ARG A 53 6.67 -0.90 7.18
N PRO A 54 6.48 0.39 6.88
CA PRO A 54 6.37 0.84 5.50
C PRO A 54 7.72 0.61 4.83
N THR A 55 7.75 -0.32 3.89
CA THR A 55 8.97 -0.68 3.15
C THR A 55 8.94 -0.21 1.70
N LEU A 56 7.76 0.18 1.21
CA LEU A 56 7.52 0.85 -0.06
C LEU A 56 6.17 1.56 0.05
N ALA A 57 6.15 2.87 -0.16
CA ALA A 57 4.93 3.62 -0.37
C ALA A 57 4.72 3.77 -1.88
N VAL A 58 3.53 3.45 -2.37
CA VAL A 58 3.14 3.62 -3.77
C VAL A 58 1.91 4.50 -3.77
N ASP A 59 1.93 5.54 -4.59
CA ASP A 59 0.80 6.44 -4.76
C ASP A 59 -0.38 5.70 -5.45
N LEU A 60 -1.61 5.99 -5.03
CA LEU A 60 -2.80 5.36 -5.58
C LEU A 60 -3.02 5.70 -7.07
N ASN A 61 -2.66 6.90 -7.50
CA ASN A 61 -2.79 7.29 -8.90
C ASN A 61 -1.81 6.50 -9.78
N VAL A 62 -0.63 6.16 -9.23
CA VAL A 62 0.32 5.27 -9.90
C VAL A 62 -0.24 3.85 -10.01
N LEU A 63 -0.86 3.33 -8.95
CA LEU A 63 -1.52 2.02 -8.99
C LEU A 63 -2.68 2.00 -9.99
N ASP A 64 -3.47 3.08 -10.05
CA ASP A 64 -4.53 3.24 -11.03
C ASP A 64 -3.99 3.26 -12.47
N PHE A 65 -2.99 4.09 -12.72
CA PHE A 65 -2.32 4.18 -14.01
C PHE A 65 -1.80 2.81 -14.48
N VAL A 66 -1.15 2.05 -13.60
CA VAL A 66 -0.62 0.73 -13.96
C VAL A 66 -1.73 -0.29 -14.18
N ARG A 67 -2.82 -0.24 -13.40
CA ARG A 67 -4.02 -1.06 -13.67
C ARG A 67 -4.56 -0.76 -15.07
N LEU A 68 -4.71 0.51 -15.44
CA LEU A 68 -5.18 0.91 -16.77
C LEU A 68 -4.19 0.52 -17.88
N LEU A 69 -2.88 0.65 -17.63
CA LEU A 69 -1.84 0.21 -18.56
C LEU A 69 -1.96 -1.28 -18.87
N PHE A 70 -2.19 -2.12 -17.85
CA PHE A 70 -2.33 -3.56 -18.02
C PHE A 70 -3.65 -4.01 -18.66
N LEU A 71 -4.63 -3.11 -18.82
CA LEU A 71 -5.80 -3.36 -19.68
C LEU A 71 -5.46 -3.20 -21.16
N HIS A 72 -4.43 -2.42 -21.49
CA HIS A 72 -4.04 -2.10 -22.87
C HIS A 72 -2.76 -2.80 -23.32
N VAL A 73 -1.98 -3.35 -22.38
CA VAL A 73 -0.71 -4.05 -22.61
C VAL A 73 -0.69 -5.31 -21.75
N SER A 74 -0.05 -6.37 -22.23
CA SER A 74 0.12 -7.61 -21.45
C SER A 74 0.71 -7.31 -20.05
N PRO A 75 0.08 -7.82 -18.97
CA PRO A 75 0.48 -7.50 -17.60
C PRO A 75 1.89 -8.02 -17.29
N ASN A 76 2.87 -7.13 -17.35
CA ASN A 76 4.26 -7.44 -17.05
C ASN A 76 4.77 -6.58 -15.89
N VAL A 77 4.42 -6.98 -14.67
CA VAL A 77 4.86 -6.34 -13.43
C VAL A 77 6.39 -6.29 -13.35
N THR A 78 7.09 -7.32 -13.84
CA THR A 78 8.56 -7.39 -13.81
C THR A 78 9.18 -6.31 -14.69
N ALA A 79 8.71 -6.17 -15.93
CA ALA A 79 9.22 -5.15 -16.85
C ALA A 79 8.90 -3.74 -16.34
N TRP A 80 7.67 -3.54 -15.84
CA TRP A 80 7.28 -2.26 -15.25
C TRP A 80 8.17 -1.89 -14.06
N CYS A 81 8.36 -2.80 -13.10
CA CYS A 81 9.21 -2.55 -11.93
C CYS A 81 10.67 -2.27 -12.32
N LYS A 82 11.25 -3.04 -13.26
CA LYS A 82 12.62 -2.81 -13.75
C LYS A 82 12.74 -1.44 -14.42
N ALA A 83 11.79 -1.06 -15.27
CA ALA A 83 11.78 0.24 -15.92
C ALA A 83 11.70 1.38 -14.90
N THR A 84 10.82 1.26 -13.90
CA THR A 84 10.68 2.25 -12.81
C THR A 84 11.93 2.34 -11.95
N GLU A 85 12.57 1.21 -11.63
CA GLU A 85 13.83 1.18 -10.88
C GLU A 85 14.97 1.86 -11.64
N LEU A 86 15.14 1.56 -12.93
CA LEU A 86 16.12 2.22 -13.79
C LEU A 86 15.84 3.72 -13.94
N PHE A 87 14.57 4.11 -14.07
CA PHE A 87 14.17 5.50 -14.15
C PHE A 87 14.48 6.28 -12.86
N LEU A 88 14.22 5.69 -11.70
CA LEU A 88 14.56 6.28 -10.40
C LEU A 88 16.08 6.36 -10.21
N MET A 89 16.80 5.31 -10.60
CA MET A 89 18.27 5.25 -10.55
C MET A 89 18.90 6.35 -11.40
N ALA A 90 18.38 6.60 -12.60
CA ALA A 90 18.84 7.69 -13.47
C ALA A 90 18.63 9.09 -12.86
N ARG A 91 17.70 9.24 -11.92
CA ARG A 91 17.47 10.49 -11.18
C ARG A 91 18.23 10.56 -9.84
N GLY A 92 19.10 9.60 -9.55
CA GLY A 92 19.85 9.52 -8.30
C GLY A 92 19.06 8.93 -7.12
N HIS A 93 17.89 8.34 -7.36
CA HIS A 93 17.13 7.63 -6.34
C HIS A 93 17.49 6.14 -6.38
N THR A 94 18.38 5.71 -5.48
CA THR A 94 18.77 4.31 -5.35
C THR A 94 17.79 3.56 -4.45
N LEU A 95 17.07 2.59 -5.02
CA LEU A 95 16.32 1.62 -4.23
C LEU A 95 17.31 0.57 -3.71
N ASN A 96 17.72 0.67 -2.45
CA ASN A 96 18.69 -0.25 -1.83
C ASN A 96 18.23 -1.72 -1.71
N TYR A 97 17.05 -2.04 -2.25
CA TYR A 97 16.40 -3.35 -2.13
C TYR A 97 16.12 -3.93 -3.52
N SER A 98 17.13 -4.60 -4.07
CA SER A 98 16.96 -5.49 -5.23
C SER A 98 15.87 -6.54 -4.95
N ASP A 99 15.05 -6.84 -5.96
CA ASP A 99 13.93 -7.80 -5.99
C ASP A 99 12.70 -7.56 -5.10
N ASN A 100 12.75 -6.67 -4.10
CA ASN A 100 11.58 -6.40 -3.27
C ASN A 100 10.57 -5.46 -3.95
N LEU A 101 11.02 -4.60 -4.87
CA LEU A 101 10.11 -3.70 -5.59
C LEU A 101 9.04 -4.51 -6.34
N ARG A 102 9.46 -5.51 -7.11
CA ARG A 102 8.55 -6.39 -7.86
C ARG A 102 7.54 -7.10 -6.95
N LYS A 103 8.00 -7.68 -5.84
CA LYS A 103 7.12 -8.38 -4.90
C LYS A 103 6.14 -7.42 -4.22
N ARG A 104 6.65 -6.33 -3.63
CA ARG A 104 5.84 -5.35 -2.88
C ARG A 104 4.86 -4.63 -3.79
N PHE A 105 5.31 -4.18 -4.95
CA PHE A 105 4.44 -3.55 -5.95
C PHE A 105 3.41 -4.54 -6.49
N GLY A 106 3.81 -5.79 -6.78
CA GLY A 106 2.89 -6.84 -7.21
C GLY A 106 1.78 -7.10 -6.19
N TYR A 107 2.12 -7.21 -4.90
CA TYR A 107 1.11 -7.32 -3.84
C TYR A 107 0.25 -6.07 -3.73
N ALA A 108 0.84 -4.87 -3.81
CA ALA A 108 0.09 -3.62 -3.74
C ALA A 108 -0.94 -3.52 -4.89
N LEU A 109 -0.52 -3.83 -6.12
CA LEU A 109 -1.39 -3.81 -7.29
C LEU A 109 -2.49 -4.89 -7.22
N LEU A 110 -2.15 -6.08 -6.71
CA LEU A 110 -3.13 -7.15 -6.49
C LEU A 110 -4.22 -6.69 -5.51
N TRP A 111 -3.83 -6.22 -4.32
CA TRP A 111 -4.79 -5.75 -3.32
C TRP A 111 -5.58 -4.54 -3.79
N TYR A 112 -4.93 -3.59 -4.48
CA TYR A 112 -5.62 -2.45 -5.08
C TYR A 112 -6.73 -2.89 -6.03
N THR A 113 -6.42 -3.86 -6.90
CA THR A 113 -7.37 -4.36 -7.89
C THR A 113 -8.54 -5.07 -7.20
N CYS A 114 -8.27 -5.97 -6.25
CA CYS A 114 -9.32 -6.68 -5.49
C CYS A 114 -10.20 -5.77 -4.61
N LEU A 115 -9.68 -4.63 -4.15
CA LEU A 115 -10.45 -3.69 -3.34
C LEU A 115 -11.26 -2.72 -4.19
N ARG A 116 -10.88 -2.52 -5.46
CA ARG A 116 -11.53 -1.59 -6.38
C ARG A 116 -12.59 -2.24 -7.28
N ASP A 117 -12.42 -3.52 -7.60
CA ASP A 117 -13.46 -4.39 -8.17
C ASP A 117 -14.44 -4.81 -7.06
#